data_AF-A0A2N2CT90-F1
#
_entry.id   AF-A0A2N2CT90-F1
#
_cell.length_a   1.000
_cell.length_b   1.000
_cell.length_c   1.000
_cell.angle_alpha   90.00
_cell.angle_beta   90.00
_cell.angle_gamma   90.00
#
_symmetry.space_group_name_H-M   'P 1'
#
loop_
_entity.id
_entity.type
_entity.pdbx_description
1 polymer ?
#
loop_
_entity_poly.entity_id
_entity_poly.type
_entity_poly.pdbx_seq_one_letter_code
_entity_poly.pdbx_strand_id
1 'polypeptide(L)'
;LVLYYEAILNDEHNKTLYYEVLVKNVNPHGRTNITNTLNRSCLDFLNKNYIEADLEVIARSEYGARKELFVDFYEKNIKFTSRAMIYFFIRNLFRLMNLDGEMIENTIQQGFEFSNKNKPEGIKFLI
;
A
#
# COMPACT_ATOMS: atom_id res chain seq x y z
N LEU A 1 5.41 1.94 -4.16
CA LEU A 1 4.30 2.00 -3.16
C LEU A 1 3.78 3.41 -2.93
N VAL A 2 4.63 4.40 -2.58
CA VAL A 2 4.20 5.81 -2.39
C VAL A 2 3.39 6.32 -3.58
N LEU A 3 3.97 6.29 -4.79
CA LEU A 3 3.31 6.76 -6.01
C LEU A 3 1.97 6.05 -6.30
N TYR A 4 1.91 4.75 -6.01
CA TYR A 4 0.70 3.95 -6.21
C TYR A 4 -0.45 4.45 -5.31
N TYR A 5 -0.16 4.66 -4.03
CA TYR A 5 -1.17 5.16 -3.10
C TYR A 5 -1.47 6.65 -3.27
N GLU A 6 -0.52 7.46 -3.74
CA GLU A 6 -0.79 8.85 -4.13
C GLU A 6 -1.76 8.94 -5.31
N ALA A 7 -1.58 8.11 -6.34
CA ALA A 7 -2.49 8.06 -7.48
C ALA A 7 -3.93 7.67 -7.07
N ILE A 8 -4.08 6.85 -6.03
CA ILE A 8 -5.39 6.47 -5.48
C ILE A 8 -5.96 7.56 -4.57
N LEU A 9 -5.17 8.07 -3.62
CA LEU A 9 -5.70 8.89 -2.52
C LEU A 9 -5.78 10.38 -2.83
N ASN A 10 -5.10 10.86 -3.86
CA ASN A 10 -5.12 12.27 -4.26
C ASN A 10 -6.06 12.56 -5.44
N ASP A 11 -6.60 11.52 -6.09
CA ASP A 11 -7.62 11.63 -7.14
C ASP A 11 -8.95 11.07 -6.61
N GLU A 12 -10.01 11.89 -6.61
CA GLU A 12 -11.32 11.50 -6.06
C GLU A 12 -12.02 10.39 -6.84
N HIS A 13 -11.79 10.31 -8.15
CA HIS A 13 -12.34 9.24 -8.98
C HIS A 13 -11.68 7.91 -8.64
N ASN A 14 -10.34 7.87 -8.60
CA ASN A 14 -9.59 6.67 -8.25
C ASN A 14 -9.88 6.21 -6.82
N LYS A 15 -10.00 7.16 -5.88
CA LYS A 15 -10.34 6.88 -4.49
C LYS A 15 -11.71 6.21 -4.38
N THR A 16 -12.71 6.74 -5.08
CA THR A 16 -14.07 6.18 -5.11
C THR A 16 -14.09 4.80 -5.76
N LEU A 17 -13.42 4.64 -6.90
CA LEU A 17 -13.28 3.33 -7.56
C LEU A 17 -12.63 2.31 -6.62
N TYR A 18 -11.54 2.69 -5.95
CA TYR A 18 -10.86 1.81 -4.99
C TYR A 18 -11.75 1.42 -3.81
N TYR A 19 -12.52 2.36 -3.26
CA TYR A 19 -13.53 2.09 -2.21
C TYR A 19 -14.55 1.05 -2.67
N GLU A 20 -15.21 1.29 -3.81
CA GLU A 20 -16.22 0.36 -4.34
C GLU A 20 -15.66 -1.04 -4.56
N VAL A 21 -14.45 -1.09 -5.12
CA VAL A 21 -13.73 -2.32 -5.40
C VAL A 21 -13.42 -3.05 -4.10
N LEU A 22 -13.02 -2.38 -3.02
CA LEU A 22 -12.79 -2.99 -1.70
C LEU A 22 -14.09 -3.48 -1.02
N VAL A 23 -15.17 -2.69 -1.07
CA VAL A 23 -16.45 -3.03 -0.42
C VAL A 23 -17.15 -4.19 -1.12
N LYS A 24 -17.18 -4.18 -2.46
CA LYS A 24 -17.78 -5.26 -3.27
C LYS A 24 -17.01 -6.60 -3.14
N ASN A 25 -15.84 -6.60 -2.48
CA ASN A 25 -14.96 -7.76 -2.30
C ASN A 25 -14.70 -8.53 -3.61
N VAL A 26 -14.56 -7.80 -4.71
CA VAL A 26 -14.44 -8.41 -6.04
C VAL A 26 -13.11 -9.17 -6.11
N ASN A 27 -13.20 -10.51 -6.18
CA ASN A 27 -12.12 -11.48 -6.35
C ASN A 27 -10.99 -11.42 -5.29
N PRO A 28 -11.22 -11.93 -4.06
CA PRO A 28 -10.22 -11.93 -2.99
C PRO A 28 -8.97 -12.75 -3.34
N HIS A 29 -9.11 -13.84 -4.10
CA HIS A 29 -7.98 -14.68 -4.53
C HIS A 29 -7.05 -13.94 -5.49
N GLY A 30 -7.60 -13.30 -6.53
CA GLY A 30 -6.82 -12.51 -7.49
C GLY A 30 -6.02 -11.39 -6.81
N ARG A 31 -6.61 -10.72 -5.80
CA ARG A 31 -5.92 -9.67 -5.06
C ARG A 31 -4.85 -10.18 -4.11
N THR A 32 -5.10 -11.31 -3.47
CA THR A 32 -4.08 -11.96 -2.64
C THR A 32 -2.88 -12.33 -3.50
N ASN A 33 -3.10 -12.83 -4.72
CA ASN A 33 -2.02 -13.11 -5.68
C ASN A 33 -1.23 -11.85 -6.08
N ILE A 34 -1.91 -10.75 -6.41
CA ILE A 34 -1.25 -9.47 -6.73
C ILE A 34 -0.43 -8.97 -5.52
N THR A 35 -1.02 -9.04 -4.33
CA THR A 35 -0.36 -8.62 -3.08
C THR A 35 0.86 -9.49 -2.78
N ASN A 36 0.76 -10.82 -2.96
CA ASN A 36 1.88 -11.74 -2.86
C ASN A 36 3.02 -11.38 -3.84
N THR A 37 2.70 -11.11 -5.11
CA THR A 37 3.70 -10.71 -6.10
C THR A 37 4.40 -9.40 -5.71
N LEU A 38 3.64 -8.40 -5.24
CA LEU A 38 4.22 -7.14 -4.76
C LEU A 38 5.11 -7.36 -3.53
N ASN A 39 4.66 -8.18 -2.59
CA ASN A 39 5.40 -8.49 -1.36
C ASN A 39 6.71 -9.21 -1.67
N ARG A 40 6.67 -10.19 -2.57
CA ARG A 40 7.85 -10.91 -3.07
C ARG A 40 8.86 -9.95 -3.67
N SER A 41 8.43 -9.10 -4.62
CA SER A 41 9.30 -8.10 -5.24
C SER A 41 9.91 -7.13 -4.24
N CYS A 42 9.16 -6.73 -3.19
CA CYS A 42 9.70 -5.90 -2.12
C CYS A 42 10.78 -6.62 -1.31
N LEU A 43 10.53 -7.86 -0.88
CA LEU A 43 11.49 -8.63 -0.08
C LEU A 43 12.76 -8.97 -0.88
N ASP A 44 12.60 -9.32 -2.16
CA ASP A 44 13.71 -9.56 -3.09
C ASP A 44 14.58 -8.30 -3.26
N PHE A 45 13.95 -7.15 -3.50
CA PHE A 45 14.66 -5.86 -3.61
C PHE A 45 15.45 -5.51 -2.35
N LEU A 46 14.93 -5.90 -1.18
CA LEU A 46 15.55 -5.65 0.12
C LEU A 46 16.49 -6.77 0.57
N ASN A 47 16.72 -7.79 -0.27
CA ASN A 47 17.56 -8.95 0.01
C ASN A 47 17.20 -9.64 1.35
N LYS A 48 15.90 -9.78 1.62
CA LYS A 48 15.38 -10.45 2.82
C LYS A 48 15.01 -11.89 2.47
N ASN A 49 15.36 -12.81 3.37
CA ASN A 49 14.93 -14.20 3.27
C ASN A 49 13.47 -14.33 3.71
N TYR A 50 12.70 -15.18 3.03
CA TYR A 50 11.32 -15.51 3.35
C TYR A 50 10.99 -16.94 2.90
N ILE A 51 9.96 -17.53 3.49
CA ILE A 51 9.30 -18.73 2.94
C ILE A 51 7.96 -18.37 2.31
N GLU A 52 7.43 -19.20 1.42
CA GLU A 52 6.15 -18.95 0.76
C GLU A 52 4.98 -18.77 1.75
N ALA A 53 5.03 -19.47 2.89
CA ALA A 53 4.04 -19.29 3.95
C ALA A 53 4.09 -17.88 4.56
N ASP A 54 5.28 -17.26 4.68
CA ASP A 54 5.42 -15.88 5.16
C ASP A 54 4.74 -14.91 4.19
N LEU A 55 4.98 -15.07 2.88
CA LEU A 55 4.35 -14.23 1.85
C LEU A 55 2.83 -14.27 1.95
N GLU A 56 2.27 -15.47 2.07
CA GLU A 56 0.83 -15.69 2.14
C GLU A 56 0.21 -15.06 3.40
N VAL A 57 0.88 -15.20 4.56
CA VAL A 57 0.47 -14.58 5.82
C VAL A 57 0.57 -13.06 5.74
N ILE A 58 1.67 -12.52 5.21
CA ILE A 58 1.87 -11.08 5.04
C ILE A 58 0.79 -10.51 4.11
N ALA A 59 0.52 -11.14 2.97
CA ALA A 59 -0.47 -10.64 2.02
C ALA A 59 -1.89 -10.61 2.58
N ARG A 60 -2.31 -11.65 3.30
CA ARG A 60 -3.63 -11.66 3.94
C ARG A 60 -3.74 -10.62 5.06
N SER A 61 -2.69 -10.52 5.88
CA SER A 61 -2.65 -9.57 7.00
C SER A 61 -2.64 -8.13 6.51
N GLU A 62 -1.81 -7.82 5.51
CA GLU A 62 -1.75 -6.49 4.89
C GLU A 62 -3.06 -6.13 4.20
N TYR A 63 -3.64 -7.06 3.42
CA TYR A 63 -4.87 -6.79 2.69
C TYR A 63 -6.03 -6.46 3.63
N GLY A 64 -6.23 -7.28 4.68
CA GLY A 64 -7.28 -7.05 5.66
C GLY A 64 -7.11 -5.71 6.38
N ALA A 65 -5.93 -5.45 6.93
CA ALA A 65 -5.66 -4.21 7.65
C ALA A 65 -5.78 -2.96 6.75
N ARG A 66 -5.24 -3.02 5.53
CA ARG A 66 -5.32 -1.92 4.56
C ARG A 66 -6.75 -1.66 4.12
N LYS A 67 -7.56 -2.70 3.89
CA LYS A 67 -8.97 -2.57 3.51
C LYS A 67 -9.74 -1.80 4.58
N GLU A 68 -9.69 -2.24 5.83
CA GLU A 68 -10.44 -1.62 6.93
C GLU A 68 -9.98 -0.17 7.15
N LEU A 69 -8.66 0.06 7.21
CA LEU A 69 -8.11 1.41 7.34
C LEU A 69 -8.52 2.35 6.20
N PHE A 70 -8.56 1.85 4.95
CA PHE A 70 -8.99 2.65 3.81
C PHE A 70 -10.48 2.97 3.87
N VAL A 71 -11.33 2.00 4.20
CA VAL A 71 -12.78 2.18 4.32
C VAL A 71 -13.08 3.24 5.39
N ASP A 72 -12.49 3.12 6.58
CA ASP A 72 -12.67 4.09 7.66
C ASP A 72 -12.15 5.49 7.30
N PHE A 73 -11.06 5.58 6.54
CA PHE A 73 -10.57 6.85 6.03
C PHE A 73 -11.53 7.47 5.01
N TYR A 74 -12.05 6.68 4.06
CA TYR A 74 -12.99 7.14 3.04
C TYR A 74 -14.30 7.63 3.66
N GLU A 75 -14.82 6.90 4.65
CA GLU A 75 -16.04 7.22 5.38
C GLU A 75 -15.86 8.33 6.44
N LYS A 76 -14.64 8.89 6.55
CA LYS A 76 -14.26 9.97 7.46
C LYS A 76 -14.32 9.59 8.95
N ASN A 77 -14.28 8.29 9.25
CA ASN A 77 -14.09 7.77 10.61
C ASN A 77 -12.66 8.01 11.11
N ILE A 78 -11.68 8.05 10.21
CA ILE A 78 -10.29 8.43 10.48
C ILE A 78 -9.99 9.82 9.90
N LYS A 79 -9.46 10.72 10.74
CA LYS A 79 -9.13 12.12 10.37
C LYS A 79 -7.67 12.30 9.94
N PHE A 80 -7.14 11.38 9.14
CA PHE A 80 -5.79 11.49 8.59
C PHE A 80 -5.79 12.28 7.29
N THR A 81 -4.61 12.74 6.88
CA THR A 81 -4.41 13.25 5.51
C THR A 81 -4.10 12.08 4.57
N SER A 82 -4.30 12.24 3.26
CA SER A 82 -3.89 11.23 2.27
C SER A 82 -2.42 10.83 2.46
N ARG A 83 -1.53 11.80 2.71
CA ARG A 83 -0.11 11.55 2.97
C ARG A 83 0.14 10.70 4.21
N ALA A 84 -0.60 10.95 5.31
CA ALA A 84 -0.52 10.13 6.51
C ALA A 84 -1.03 8.71 6.27
N MET A 85 -2.12 8.54 5.50
CA MET A 85 -2.60 7.22 5.10
C MET A 85 -1.56 6.43 4.30
N ILE A 86 -0.94 7.06 3.31
CA ILE A 86 0.15 6.45 2.51
C ILE A 86 1.29 5.99 3.41
N TYR A 87 1.72 6.85 4.34
CA TYR A 87 2.76 6.53 5.31
C TYR A 87 2.39 5.28 6.11
N PHE A 88 1.19 5.23 6.70
CA PHE A 88 0.78 4.10 7.54
C PHE A 88 0.55 2.80 6.76
N PHE A 89 0.06 2.85 5.52
CA PHE A 89 -0.05 1.66 4.67
C PHE A 89 1.32 1.03 4.43
N ILE A 90 2.30 1.85 4.02
CA ILE A 90 3.64 1.35 3.69
C ILE A 90 4.36 0.90 4.95
N ARG A 91 4.26 1.68 6.03
CA ARG A 91 4.87 1.35 7.32
C ARG A 91 4.33 0.03 7.88
N ASN A 92 3.02 -0.22 7.81
CA ASN A 92 2.45 -1.48 8.27
C ASN A 92 2.94 -2.67 7.43
N LEU A 93 2.95 -2.55 6.10
CA LEU A 93 3.50 -3.59 5.23
C LEU A 93 4.96 -3.92 5.58
N PHE A 94 5.80 -2.89 5.70
CA PHE A 94 7.21 -3.06 6.01
C PHE A 94 7.47 -3.65 7.40
N ARG A 95 6.61 -3.36 8.38
CA ARG A 95 6.64 -4.04 9.69
C ARG A 95 6.28 -5.52 9.59
N LEU A 96 5.28 -5.87 8.77
CA LEU A 96 4.93 -7.28 8.51
C LEU A 96 6.06 -8.04 7.80
N MET A 97 6.86 -7.34 7.00
CA MET A 97 8.07 -7.86 6.34
C MET A 97 9.30 -7.94 7.27
N ASN A 98 9.15 -7.63 8.56
CA ASN A 98 10.23 -7.64 9.55
C ASN A 98 11.43 -6.76 9.13
N LEU A 99 11.15 -5.58 8.58
CA LEU A 99 12.18 -4.59 8.26
C LEU A 99 12.55 -3.75 9.48
N ASP A 100 13.82 -3.36 9.55
CA ASP A 100 14.37 -2.55 10.63
C ASP A 100 13.76 -1.14 10.66
N GLY A 101 13.47 -0.60 11.85
CA GLY A 101 12.74 0.67 11.98
C GLY A 101 13.38 1.84 11.23
N GLU A 102 14.70 1.99 11.29
CA GLU A 102 15.45 3.01 10.55
C GLU A 102 15.31 2.82 9.03
N MET A 103 15.38 1.57 8.56
CA MET A 103 15.23 1.23 7.14
C MET A 103 13.83 1.57 6.63
N ILE A 104 12.79 1.34 7.45
CA ILE A 104 11.41 1.71 7.13
C ILE A 104 11.29 3.21 6.91
N GLU A 105 11.72 4.02 7.89
CA GLU A 105 11.57 5.47 7.83
C GLU A 105 12.38 6.05 6.66
N ASN A 106 13.62 5.59 6.45
CA ASN A 106 14.47 6.02 5.33
C ASN A 106 13.84 5.69 3.97
N THR A 107 13.31 4.48 3.80
CA THR A 107 12.72 4.06 2.52
C THR A 107 11.44 4.84 2.20
N ILE A 108 10.59 5.08 3.22
CA ILE A 108 9.36 5.86 3.04
C ILE A 108 9.71 7.32 2.72
N GLN A 109 10.68 7.90 3.43
CA GLN A 109 11.13 9.27 3.22
C GLN A 109 11.67 9.46 1.79
N GLN A 110 12.56 8.57 1.33
CA GLN A 110 13.07 8.58 -0.04
C GLN A 110 11.93 8.47 -1.07
N GLY A 111 10.92 7.65 -0.80
CA GLY A 111 9.74 7.52 -1.66
C GLY A 111 8.95 8.83 -1.77
N PHE A 112 8.73 9.53 -0.65
CA PHE A 112 8.07 10.84 -0.67
C PHE A 112 8.93 11.93 -1.32
N GLU A 113 10.24 11.96 -1.07
CA GLU A 113 11.17 12.89 -1.72
C GLU A 113 11.17 12.73 -3.24
N PHE A 114 11.22 11.46 -3.70
CA PHE A 114 11.11 11.14 -5.11
C PHE A 114 9.80 11.67 -5.70
N SER A 115 8.67 11.43 -5.05
CA SER A 115 7.37 11.91 -5.53
C SER A 115 7.31 13.43 -5.61
N ASN A 116 7.68 14.13 -4.53
CA ASN A 116 7.65 15.59 -4.48
C ASN A 116 8.53 16.24 -5.54
N LYS A 117 9.71 15.65 -5.81
CA LYS A 117 10.66 16.17 -6.81
C LYS A 117 10.15 15.96 -8.24
N ASN A 118 9.62 14.78 -8.53
CA ASN A 118 9.32 14.40 -9.91
C ASN A 118 7.87 14.70 -10.32
N LYS A 119 6.99 15.02 -9.36
CA LYS A 119 5.56 15.33 -9.55
C LYS A 119 4.96 14.47 -10.68
N PRO A 120 4.80 13.17 -10.46
CA PRO A 120 4.31 12.25 -11.49
C PRO A 120 2.80 12.45 -11.71
N GLU A 121 2.39 13.66 -12.11
CA GLU A 121 1.03 14.11 -12.40
C GLU A 121 0.42 13.36 -13.61
N GLY A 122 1.24 12.57 -14.34
CA GLY A 122 0.84 11.80 -15.52
C GLY A 122 0.81 10.29 -15.37
N ILE A 123 1.15 9.72 -14.19
CA ILE A 123 1.08 8.27 -14.02
C ILE A 123 -0.38 7.86 -13.79
N LYS A 124 -1.08 7.58 -14.88
CA LYS A 124 -2.43 6.98 -14.87
C LYS A 124 -2.32 5.52 -14.47
N PHE A 125 -2.39 5.21 -13.19
CA PHE A 125 -2.68 3.85 -12.74
C PHE A 125 -4.17 3.73 -12.47
N LEU A 126 -4.77 2.67 -13.03
CA LEU A 126 -6.21 2.35 -13.09
C LEU A 126 -6.95 3.16 -14.18
N ILE A 127 -6.86 2.67 -15.41
CA ILE A 127 -7.99 2.69 -16.36
C ILE A 127 -8.72 1.36 -16.16
#